data_AF-A0A318ZJS1-F1
#
_entry.id   AF-A0A318ZJS1-F1
#
_cell.length_a   1.000
_cell.length_b   1.000
_cell.length_c   1.000
_cell.angle_alpha   90.00
_cell.angle_beta   90.00
_cell.angle_gamma   90.00
#
_symmetry.space_group_name_H-M   'P 1'
#
loop_
_entity.id
_entity.type
_entity.pdbx_description
1 polymer ?
#
loop_
_entity_poly.entity_id
_entity_poly.type
_entity_poly.pdbx_seq_one_letter_code
_entity_poly.pdbx_strand_id
1 'polypeptide(L)'
;MELAKTPHAEQACLSNYAAVHGMSEDQVGEVLPSEPDRTLVMYMSFEPCAKDEHNTLPCVQRIIDTRTGGRKGIEKVYFGSLSPSTPGRSSARQMLEEAGIEWQLVEGLEQDVLSIAREGYVGK
;
A
#
# COMPACT_ATOMS: atom_id res chain seq x y z
N MET A 1 -13.41 -5.97 -25.14
CA MET A 1 -13.74 -6.37 -23.77
C MET A 1 -12.58 -5.88 -22.91
N GLU A 2 -12.74 -4.72 -22.25
CA GLU A 2 -11.76 -4.28 -21.26
C GLU A 2 -11.79 -5.28 -20.10
N LEU A 3 -10.63 -5.83 -19.74
CA LEU A 3 -10.49 -6.52 -18.46
C LEU A 3 -10.78 -5.49 -17.38
N ALA A 4 -11.83 -5.71 -16.58
CA ALA A 4 -12.05 -4.96 -15.36
C ALA A 4 -10.72 -4.95 -14.57
N LYS A 5 -10.12 -3.77 -14.41
CA LYS A 5 -8.83 -3.65 -13.73
C LYS A 5 -8.99 -4.15 -12.31
N THR A 6 -8.27 -5.20 -11.97
CA THR A 6 -8.13 -5.65 -10.59
C THR A 6 -7.41 -4.55 -9.81
N PRO A 7 -7.89 -4.18 -8.61
CA PRO A 7 -7.21 -3.20 -7.77
C PRO A 7 -5.80 -3.69 -7.41
N HIS A 8 -4.92 -2.74 -7.06
CA HIS A 8 -3.62 -3.07 -6.46
C HIS A 8 -3.82 -3.84 -5.15
N ALA A 9 -2.78 -4.58 -4.72
CA ALA A 9 -2.86 -5.44 -3.55
C ALA A 9 -3.15 -4.64 -2.27
N GLU A 10 -2.59 -3.44 -2.15
CA GLU A 10 -2.77 -2.54 -1.01
C GLU A 10 -4.21 -2.04 -0.92
N GLN A 11 -4.78 -1.64 -2.07
CA GLN A 11 -6.19 -1.25 -2.18
C GLN A 11 -7.09 -2.44 -1.84
N ALA A 12 -6.84 -3.62 -2.42
CA ALA A 12 -7.61 -4.82 -2.13
C ALA A 12 -7.55 -5.21 -0.64
N CYS A 13 -6.38 -5.09 -0.01
CA CYS A 13 -6.19 -5.35 1.42
C CYS A 13 -7.07 -4.44 2.28
N LEU A 14 -7.00 -3.13 2.07
CA LEU A 14 -7.77 -2.13 2.82
C LEU A 14 -9.28 -2.26 2.55
N SER A 15 -9.67 -2.39 1.28
CA SER A 15 -11.06 -2.64 0.87
C SER A 15 -11.65 -3.89 1.54
N ASN A 16 -10.93 -5.01 1.52
CA ASN A 16 -11.41 -6.26 2.11
C ASN A 16 -11.54 -6.14 3.63
N TYR A 17 -10.59 -5.48 4.30
CA TYR A 17 -10.68 -5.23 5.73
C TYR A 17 -11.87 -4.32 6.06
N ALA A 18 -12.05 -3.21 5.33
CA ALA A 18 -13.20 -2.33 5.52
C ALA A 18 -14.53 -3.09 5.34
N ALA A 19 -14.63 -3.92 4.31
CA ALA A 19 -15.84 -4.68 3.98
C ALA A 19 -16.26 -5.65 5.11
N VAL A 20 -15.31 -6.36 5.75
CA VAL A 20 -15.65 -7.24 6.88
C VAL A 20 -16.12 -6.48 8.13
N HIS A 21 -15.84 -5.17 8.18
CA HIS A 21 -16.31 -4.25 9.21
C HIS A 21 -17.51 -3.39 8.78
N GLY A 22 -18.06 -3.62 7.57
CA GLY A 22 -19.20 -2.85 7.05
C GLY A 22 -18.88 -1.40 6.70
N MET A 23 -17.60 -1.08 6.52
CA MET A 23 -17.10 0.26 6.16
C MET A 23 -16.71 0.31 4.68
N SER A 24 -16.67 1.53 4.12
CA SER A 24 -15.99 1.77 2.84
C SER A 24 -14.48 1.88 3.05
N GLU A 25 -13.70 1.73 1.97
CA GLU A 25 -12.24 1.77 2.03
C GLU A 25 -11.70 3.10 2.56
N ASP A 26 -12.29 4.22 2.18
CA ASP A 26 -11.91 5.56 2.64
C ASP A 26 -12.19 5.76 4.16
N GLN A 27 -13.00 4.89 4.76
CA GLN A 27 -13.28 4.85 6.19
C GLN A 27 -12.59 3.68 6.90
N VAL A 28 -11.74 2.89 6.21
CA VAL A 28 -11.02 1.76 6.84
C VAL A 28 -10.21 2.23 8.05
N GLY A 29 -9.71 3.45 7.93
CA GLY A 29 -9.02 4.18 8.97
C GLY A 29 -9.86 4.46 10.21
N GLU A 30 -11.13 4.06 10.34
CA GLU A 30 -11.93 4.13 11.58
C GLU A 30 -11.95 2.80 12.35
N VAL A 31 -11.76 1.68 11.64
CA VAL A 31 -11.92 0.32 12.19
C VAL A 31 -10.60 -0.42 12.40
N LEU A 32 -9.47 0.12 11.92
CA LEU A 32 -8.15 -0.43 12.24
C LEU A 32 -7.87 -0.41 13.77
N PRO A 33 -7.14 -1.40 14.30
CA PRO A 33 -6.69 -1.42 15.69
C PRO A 33 -5.89 -0.15 16.04
N SER A 34 -6.07 0.37 17.26
CA SER A 34 -5.45 1.64 17.68
C SER A 34 -4.99 1.62 19.14
N GLU A 35 -4.69 0.45 19.67
CA GLU A 35 -4.23 0.29 21.05
C GLU A 35 -2.90 1.05 21.28
N PRO A 36 -2.74 1.75 22.42
CA PRO A 36 -1.57 2.60 22.66
C PRO A 36 -0.22 1.85 22.64
N ASP A 37 -0.22 0.59 23.02
CA ASP A 37 0.94 -0.31 23.15
C ASP A 37 1.20 -1.19 21.92
N ARG A 38 0.44 -0.98 20.84
CA ARG A 38 0.59 -1.73 19.59
C ARG A 38 0.98 -0.82 18.44
N THR A 39 1.74 -1.41 17.53
CA THR A 39 2.13 -0.80 16.25
C THR A 39 1.44 -1.57 15.13
N LEU A 40 0.72 -0.85 14.27
CA LEU A 40 0.11 -1.47 13.10
C LEU A 40 1.08 -1.45 11.92
N VAL A 41 1.35 -2.64 11.37
CA VAL A 41 2.33 -2.86 10.31
C VAL A 41 1.68 -3.45 9.07
N MET A 42 2.03 -2.95 7.89
CA MET A 42 1.60 -3.52 6.61
C MET A 42 2.79 -4.14 5.87
N TYR A 43 2.63 -5.39 5.43
CA TYR A 43 3.60 -6.09 4.59
C TYR A 43 3.08 -6.18 3.17
N MET A 44 3.93 -5.86 2.21
CA MET A 44 3.60 -5.93 0.78
C MET A 44 4.81 -6.38 -0.02
N SER A 45 4.61 -6.89 -1.24
CA SER A 45 5.72 -7.40 -2.05
C SER A 45 6.51 -6.26 -2.71
N PHE A 46 5.82 -5.23 -3.19
CA PHE A 46 6.42 -4.07 -3.85
C PHE A 46 6.20 -2.80 -3.04
N GLU A 47 7.10 -1.82 -3.18
CA GLU A 47 6.90 -0.44 -2.73
C GLU A 47 5.54 0.07 -3.27
N PRO A 48 4.72 0.72 -2.42
CA PRO A 48 3.38 1.15 -2.84
C PRO A 48 3.47 2.21 -3.94
N CYS A 49 2.50 2.26 -4.84
CA CYS A 49 2.54 3.24 -5.92
C CYS A 49 2.38 4.69 -5.38
N ALA A 50 3.28 5.58 -5.83
CA ALA A 50 3.22 7.03 -5.55
C ALA A 50 2.50 7.82 -6.65
N LYS A 51 2.24 7.19 -7.78
CA LYS A 51 1.58 7.83 -8.92
C LYS A 51 0.12 7.42 -8.96
N ASP A 52 -0.69 8.42 -9.28
CA ASP A 52 -2.01 8.20 -9.78
C ASP A 52 -1.88 7.68 -11.22
N GLU A 53 -1.96 6.35 -11.37
CA GLU A 53 -2.27 5.77 -12.66
C GLU A 53 -3.79 5.70 -12.76
N HIS A 54 -4.35 6.43 -13.73
CA HIS A 54 -5.76 6.35 -14.13
C HIS A 54 -6.79 7.09 -13.26
N ASN A 55 -6.41 8.21 -12.65
CA ASN A 55 -7.28 9.06 -11.85
C ASN A 55 -7.83 8.35 -10.59
N THR A 56 -7.02 7.48 -10.00
CA THR A 56 -7.29 6.74 -8.76
C THR A 56 -6.30 7.13 -7.66
N LEU A 57 -6.77 7.15 -6.43
CA LEU A 57 -5.96 7.51 -5.27
C LEU A 57 -4.73 6.57 -5.15
N PRO A 58 -3.49 7.10 -5.11
CA PRO A 58 -2.27 6.27 -5.00
C PRO A 58 -2.27 5.38 -3.76
N CYS A 59 -1.68 4.19 -3.84
CA CYS A 59 -1.65 3.26 -2.71
C CYS A 59 -0.91 3.84 -1.50
N VAL A 60 0.14 4.63 -1.71
CA VAL A 60 0.81 5.33 -0.60
C VAL A 60 -0.12 6.31 0.09
N GLN A 61 -1.00 7.00 -0.65
CA GLN A 61 -1.96 7.93 -0.07
C GLN A 61 -3.03 7.18 0.73
N ARG A 62 -3.50 6.03 0.24
CA ARG A 62 -4.44 5.16 0.99
C ARG A 62 -3.87 4.73 2.34
N ILE A 63 -2.58 4.40 2.39
CA ILE A 63 -1.88 4.05 3.64
C ILE A 63 -1.82 5.26 4.58
N ILE A 64 -1.49 6.44 4.07
CA ILE A 64 -1.44 7.69 4.84
C ILE A 64 -2.82 8.05 5.39
N ASP A 65 -3.88 7.89 4.60
CA ASP A 65 -5.25 8.23 4.97
C ASP A 65 -5.80 7.34 6.10
N THR A 66 -5.15 6.22 6.41
CA THR A 66 -5.48 5.42 7.61
C THR A 66 -5.24 6.19 8.92
N ARG A 67 -4.47 7.28 8.90
CA ARG A 67 -4.13 8.14 10.05
C ARG A 67 -5.08 9.34 10.21
N THR A 68 -6.05 9.50 9.32
CA THR A 68 -6.97 10.65 9.33
C THR A 68 -7.76 10.70 10.65
N GLY A 69 -8.14 11.92 11.07
CA GLY A 69 -8.88 12.11 12.32
C GLY A 69 -8.06 11.93 13.60
N GLY A 70 -6.73 12.00 13.50
CA GLY A 70 -5.81 11.89 14.65
C GLY A 70 -5.57 10.45 15.12
N ARG A 71 -5.94 9.46 14.30
CA ARG A 71 -5.70 8.04 14.59
C ARG A 71 -4.25 7.67 14.27
N LYS A 72 -3.72 6.66 14.96
CA LYS A 72 -2.38 6.15 14.68
C LYS A 72 -2.25 5.60 13.26
N GLY A 73 -3.29 4.88 12.79
CA GLY A 73 -3.32 4.23 11.48
C GLY A 73 -2.20 3.21 11.30
N ILE A 74 -1.82 2.95 10.05
CA ILE A 74 -0.62 2.18 9.73
C ILE A 74 0.61 3.03 10.08
N GLU A 75 1.51 2.47 10.87
CA GLU A 75 2.69 3.17 11.39
C GLU A 75 3.98 2.71 10.73
N LYS A 76 3.99 1.49 10.18
CA LYS A 76 5.15 0.93 9.48
C LYS A 76 4.76 0.09 8.28
N VAL A 77 5.54 0.17 7.20
CA VAL A 77 5.40 -0.70 6.04
C VAL A 77 6.70 -1.43 5.73
N TYR A 78 6.56 -2.67 5.25
CA TYR A 78 7.67 -3.48 4.72
C TYR A 78 7.37 -3.85 3.28
N PHE A 79 8.38 -3.72 2.41
CA PHE A 79 8.30 -4.21 1.04
C PHE A 79 9.57 -4.93 0.59
N GLY A 80 9.42 -5.94 -0.28
CA GLY A 80 10.52 -6.78 -0.74
C GLY A 80 11.16 -6.34 -2.06
N SER A 81 10.57 -5.38 -2.76
CA SER A 81 11.11 -4.86 -4.02
C SER A 81 10.69 -3.40 -4.23
N LEU A 82 11.57 -2.61 -4.83
CA LEU A 82 11.26 -1.23 -5.19
C LEU A 82 10.36 -1.17 -6.42
N SER A 83 9.44 -0.22 -6.43
CA SER A 83 8.59 0.04 -7.58
C SER A 83 9.37 0.87 -8.61
N PRO A 84 9.12 0.72 -9.92
CA PRO A 84 9.74 1.59 -10.92
C PRO A 84 9.43 3.06 -10.63
N SER A 85 10.47 3.84 -10.33
CA SER A 85 10.32 5.27 -10.06
C SER A 85 10.36 6.09 -11.35
N THR A 86 9.60 7.19 -11.38
CA THR A 86 9.69 8.18 -12.47
C THR A 86 10.55 9.34 -11.98
N PRO A 87 11.63 9.71 -12.72
CA PRO A 87 12.44 10.87 -12.35
C PRO A 87 11.59 12.15 -12.22
N GLY A 88 11.80 12.92 -11.15
CA GLY A 88 11.11 14.20 -10.91
C GLY A 88 9.73 14.11 -10.23
N ARG A 89 9.30 12.93 -9.75
CA ARG A 89 8.13 12.79 -8.87
C ARG A 89 8.56 12.36 -7.46
N SER A 90 7.77 12.77 -6.46
CA SER A 90 7.92 12.31 -5.08
C SER A 90 7.87 10.78 -5.05
N SER A 91 8.83 10.16 -4.37
CA SER A 91 8.78 8.70 -4.16
C SER A 91 7.74 8.36 -3.10
N ALA A 92 7.22 7.11 -3.12
CA ALA A 92 6.29 6.67 -2.08
C ALA A 92 6.96 6.72 -0.70
N ARG A 93 8.24 6.33 -0.65
CA ARG A 93 9.08 6.45 0.55
C ARG A 93 9.12 7.85 1.13
N GLN A 94 9.31 8.86 0.29
CA GLN A 94 9.28 10.26 0.73
C GLN A 94 7.91 10.64 1.31
N MET A 95 6.81 10.24 0.65
CA MET A 95 5.45 10.52 1.15
C MET A 95 5.18 9.82 2.49
N LEU A 96 5.68 8.59 2.67
CA LEU A 96 5.60 7.86 3.94
C LEU A 96 6.39 8.58 5.05
N GLU A 97 7.63 8.99 4.77
CA GLU A 97 8.48 9.74 5.70
C GLU A 97 7.84 11.07 6.12
N GLU A 98 7.31 11.84 5.17
CA GLU A 98 6.62 13.12 5.42
C GLU A 98 5.34 12.91 6.26
N ALA A 99 4.66 11.78 6.08
CA ALA A 99 3.52 11.38 6.90
C ALA A 99 3.90 10.75 8.25
N GLY A 100 5.19 10.60 8.55
CA GLY A 100 5.70 9.98 9.77
C GLY A 100 5.45 8.46 9.85
N ILE A 101 5.37 7.78 8.71
CA ILE A 101 5.22 6.33 8.59
C ILE A 101 6.59 5.73 8.30
N GLU A 102 7.03 4.79 9.13
CA GLU A 102 8.28 4.08 8.89
C GLU A 102 8.17 3.16 7.68
N TRP A 103 9.25 3.01 6.92
CA TRP A 103 9.31 2.03 5.85
C TRP A 103 10.63 1.26 5.90
N GLN A 104 10.61 0.01 5.44
CA GLN A 104 11.80 -0.81 5.31
C GLN A 104 11.74 -1.66 4.05
N LEU A 105 12.78 -1.57 3.22
CA LEU A 105 13.05 -2.53 2.16
C LEU A 105 13.62 -3.81 2.81
N VAL A 106 12.99 -4.95 2.55
CA VAL A 106 13.49 -6.27 2.92
C VAL A 106 14.36 -6.77 1.78
N GLU A 107 15.66 -6.63 1.94
CA GLU A 107 16.65 -7.02 0.94
C GLU A 107 16.67 -8.54 0.72
N GLY A 108 17.00 -8.94 -0.51
CA GLY A 108 17.17 -10.35 -0.90
C GLY A 108 15.89 -11.03 -1.37
N LEU A 109 14.75 -10.34 -1.37
CA LEU A 109 13.47 -10.84 -1.88
C LEU A 109 13.15 -10.36 -3.30
N GLU A 110 14.00 -9.53 -3.91
CA GLU A 110 13.68 -8.82 -5.16
C GLU A 110 13.45 -9.80 -6.31
N GLN A 111 14.29 -10.83 -6.45
CA GLN A 111 14.16 -11.83 -7.51
C GLN A 111 12.92 -12.71 -7.33
N ASP A 112 12.63 -13.13 -6.10
CA ASP A 112 11.45 -13.95 -5.79
C ASP A 112 10.16 -13.18 -6.07
N VAL A 113 10.10 -11.92 -5.59
CA VAL A 113 8.98 -11.01 -5.82
C VAL A 113 8.77 -10.77 -7.33
N LEU A 114 9.85 -10.51 -8.08
CA LEU A 114 9.77 -10.31 -9.53
C LEU A 114 9.38 -11.59 -10.28
N SER A 115 9.86 -12.76 -9.85
CA SER A 115 9.50 -14.05 -10.45
C SER A 115 8.01 -14.30 -10.32
N ILE A 116 7.47 -14.20 -9.10
CA ILE A 116 6.04 -14.41 -8.82
C ILE A 116 5.17 -13.39 -9.57
N ALA A 117 5.57 -12.12 -9.59
CA ALA A 117 4.83 -11.08 -10.32
C ALA A 117 4.76 -11.35 -11.83
N ARG A 118 5.79 -12.00 -12.40
CA ARG A 118 5.85 -12.37 -13.82
C ARG A 118 5.09 -13.65 -14.15
N GLU A 119 4.92 -14.57 -13.21
CA GLU A 119 4.11 -15.79 -13.44
C GLU A 119 2.67 -15.45 -13.84
N GLY A 120 2.11 -14.35 -13.34
CA GLY A 120 0.82 -13.82 -13.79
C GLY A 120 0.82 -13.11 -15.15
N TYR A 121 2.00 -12.84 -15.73
CA TYR A 121 2.20 -12.16 -17.02
C TYR A 121 2.53 -13.13 -18.16
N VAL A 122 3.19 -14.25 -17.87
CA VAL A 122 3.50 -15.30 -18.86
C VAL A 122 2.24 -16.13 -19.15
N GLY A 123 1.32 -15.58 -19.95
CA GLY A 123 0.11 -16.31 -20.35
C GLY A 123 -1.10 -15.51 -20.80
N LYS A 124 -0.92 -14.35 -21.46
CA LYS A 124 -1.97 -13.72 -22.27
C LYS A 124 -1.43 -13.32 -23.64
#